data_AF-A0A7W4E6F0-F1
#
_entry.id   AF-A0A7W4E6F0-F1
#
_cell.length_a   1.000
_cell.length_b   1.000
_cell.length_c   1.000
_cell.angle_alpha   90.00
_cell.angle_beta   90.00
_cell.angle_gamma   90.00
#
_symmetry.space_group_name_H-M   'P 1'
#
loop_
_entity.id
_entity.type
_entity.pdbx_description
1 polymer ?
#
loop_
_entity_poly.entity_id
_entity_poly.type
_entity_poly.pdbx_seq_one_letter_code
_entity_poly.pdbx_strand_id
1 'polypeptide(L)'
;MGARSKKEQLRIRFNRFRFWLKTDVLNFNNILLLSIPFLFIILLIASVGAIAKNWDLQKQMNAKQAEKSLLELDVNKIKLENQYYASDEYQELEARKLLGKKLPGEVMIDLPNNSEIAKNKHPKPTLNEQIEARKPSNFEQWMEFLFGMERS
;
A
#
# COMPACT_ATOMS: atom_id res chain seq x y z
N MET A 1 39.49 -25.17 46.45
CA MET A 1 38.92 -23.82 46.24
C MET A 1 37.45 -23.98 45.90
N GLY A 2 36.54 -23.57 46.79
CA GLY A 2 35.10 -23.84 46.66
C GLY A 2 34.43 -23.01 45.56
N ALA A 3 33.77 -23.67 44.61
CA ALA A 3 32.96 -23.01 43.59
C ALA A 3 31.69 -22.41 44.23
N ARG A 4 31.56 -21.07 44.20
CA ARG A 4 30.39 -20.38 44.77
C ARG A 4 29.15 -20.61 43.92
N SER A 5 28.01 -20.83 44.59
CA SER A 5 26.71 -21.11 43.95
C SER A 5 26.26 -19.96 43.03
N LYS A 6 25.62 -20.28 41.89
CA LYS A 6 25.14 -19.29 40.90
C LYS A 6 24.28 -18.19 41.54
N LYS A 7 23.49 -18.53 42.58
CA LYS A 7 22.65 -17.58 43.33
C LYS A 7 23.48 -16.55 44.11
N GLU A 8 24.61 -16.97 44.69
CA GLU A 8 25.51 -16.07 45.41
C GLU A 8 26.25 -15.14 44.44
N GLN A 9 26.66 -15.65 43.28
CA GLN A 9 27.26 -14.83 42.24
C GLN A 9 26.29 -13.75 41.75
N LEU A 10 25.01 -14.09 41.52
CA LEU A 10 23.97 -13.12 41.17
C LEU A 10 23.78 -12.05 42.25
N ARG A 11 23.71 -12.43 43.53
CA ARG A 11 23.58 -11.48 44.65
C ARG A 11 24.78 -10.54 44.75
N ILE A 12 26.00 -11.04 44.55
CA ILE A 12 27.22 -10.22 44.58
C ILE A 12 27.23 -9.25 43.41
N ARG A 13 26.86 -9.70 42.20
CA ARG A 13 26.76 -8.82 41.01
C ARG A 13 25.70 -7.74 41.23
N PHE A 14 24.54 -8.09 41.78
CA PHE A 14 23.49 -7.14 42.10
C PHE A 14 23.92 -6.12 43.17
N ASN A 15 24.56 -6.57 44.25
CA ASN A 15 25.02 -5.68 45.31
C ASN A 15 26.14 -4.74 44.84
N ARG A 16 27.06 -5.23 43.99
CA ARG A 16 28.09 -4.38 43.35
C ARG A 16 27.47 -3.37 42.40
N PHE A 17 26.51 -3.81 41.58
CA PHE A 17 25.78 -2.92 40.68
C PHE A 17 25.04 -1.82 41.45
N ARG A 18 24.35 -2.17 42.55
CA ARG A 18 23.67 -1.21 43.42
C ARG A 18 24.62 -0.23 44.10
N PHE A 19 25.79 -0.73 44.53
CA PHE A 19 26.80 0.10 45.16
C PHE A 19 27.37 1.11 44.16
N TRP A 20 27.83 0.64 42.99
CA TRP A 20 28.31 1.47 41.88
C TRP A 20 27.27 2.52 41.44
N LEU A 21 26.00 2.13 41.35
CA LEU A 21 24.90 3.03 40.99
C LEU A 21 24.69 4.13 42.04
N LYS A 22 24.87 3.84 43.33
CA LYS A 22 24.79 4.84 44.40
C LYS A 22 26.02 5.75 44.49
N THR A 23 27.21 5.22 44.28
CA THR A 23 28.45 5.95 44.55
C THR A 23 28.96 6.71 43.34
N ASP A 24 28.80 6.17 42.13
CA ASP A 24 29.32 6.78 40.91
C ASP A 24 28.21 7.45 40.11
N VAL A 25 27.07 6.78 39.90
CA VAL A 25 26.00 7.32 39.04
C VAL A 25 25.16 8.39 39.74
N LEU A 26 24.84 8.20 41.02
CA LEU A 26 23.99 9.13 41.80
C LEU A 26 24.75 10.34 42.38
N ASN A 27 25.99 10.60 41.96
CA ASN A 27 26.67 11.85 42.27
C ASN A 27 26.09 13.01 41.46
N PHE A 28 25.97 14.19 42.06
CA PHE A 28 25.34 15.37 41.45
C PHE A 28 25.89 15.73 40.06
N ASN A 29 27.21 15.67 39.89
CA ASN A 29 27.87 15.98 38.61
C ASN A 29 27.56 14.94 37.51
N ASN A 30 27.46 13.66 37.87
CA ASN A 30 27.16 12.58 36.93
C ASN A 30 25.67 12.52 36.57
N ILE A 31 24.79 12.89 37.50
CA ILE A 31 23.35 13.08 37.23
C ILE A 31 23.16 14.19 36.18
N LEU A 32 23.87 15.31 36.31
CA LEU A 32 23.78 16.42 35.36
C LEU A 32 24.23 15.96 33.95
N LEU A 33 25.35 15.23 33.85
CA LEU A 33 25.83 14.69 32.58
C LEU A 33 24.85 13.69 31.94
N LEU A 34 24.18 12.86 32.75
CA LEU A 34 23.20 11.87 32.28
C LEU A 34 21.82 12.48 31.96
N SER A 35 21.51 13.66 32.47
CA SER A 35 20.22 14.31 32.25
C SER A 35 19.95 14.64 30.78
N ILE A 36 21.00 15.06 30.03
CA ILE A 36 20.91 15.44 28.62
C ILE A 36 20.48 14.24 27.74
N PRO A 37 21.20 13.11 27.70
CA PRO A 37 20.77 11.95 26.91
C PRO A 37 19.44 11.37 27.39
N PHE A 38 19.14 11.45 28.69
CA PHE A 38 17.86 11.01 29.23
C PHE A 38 16.68 11.84 28.71
N LEU A 39 16.84 13.16 28.63
CA LEU A 39 15.84 14.06 28.04
C LEU A 39 15.61 13.74 26.56
N PHE A 40 16.66 13.44 25.80
CA PHE A 40 16.52 12.98 24.41
C PHE A 40 15.72 11.69 24.29
N ILE A 41 15.95 10.70 25.18
CA ILE A 41 15.20 9.44 25.17
C ILE A 41 13.71 9.70 25.46
N ILE A 42 13.40 10.57 26.43
CA ILE A 42 12.01 10.95 26.73
C ILE A 42 11.35 11.60 25.50
N LEU A 43 12.04 12.53 24.84
CA LEU A 43 11.54 13.19 23.63
C LEU A 43 11.32 12.21 22.48
N LEU A 44 12.21 11.23 22.30
CA LEU A 44 12.06 10.18 21.28
C LEU A 44 10.80 9.33 21.54
N ILE A 45 10.57 8.90 22.78
CA ILE A 45 9.38 8.11 23.14
C ILE A 45 8.11 8.95 22.97
N ALA A 46 8.13 10.22 23.40
CA ALA A 46 7.00 11.13 23.24
C ALA A 46 6.65 11.39 21.76
N SER A 47 7.66 11.48 20.89
CA SER A 47 7.50 11.66 19.44
C SER A 47 6.78 10.48 18.77
N VAL A 48 7.12 9.24 19.16
CA VAL A 48 6.52 8.02 18.58
C VAL A 48 5.01 7.97 18.82
N GLY A 49 4.51 8.38 19.98
CA GLY A 49 3.07 8.40 20.29
C GLY A 49 2.28 9.36 19.39
N ALA A 50 2.85 10.53 19.08
CA ALA A 50 2.24 11.49 18.18
C ALA A 50 2.21 10.99 16.72
N ILE A 51 3.27 10.31 16.28
CA ILE A 51 3.38 9.74 14.93
C ILE A 51 2.38 8.59 14.76
N ALA A 52 2.25 7.69 15.74
CA ALA A 52 1.35 6.54 15.66
C ALA A 52 -0.12 6.95 15.50
N LYS A 53 -0.55 7.97 16.26
CA LYS A 53 -1.92 8.51 16.14
C LYS A 53 -2.15 9.20 14.79
N ASN A 54 -1.16 9.94 14.29
CA ASN A 54 -1.24 10.59 12.99
C ASN A 54 -1.30 9.56 11.84
N TRP A 55 -0.61 8.43 11.99
CA TRP A 55 -0.55 7.42 10.96
C TRP A 55 -1.90 6.73 10.71
N ASP A 56 -2.66 6.43 11.77
CA ASP A 56 -4.00 5.85 11.61
C ASP A 56 -4.96 6.84 10.94
N LEU A 57 -4.92 8.11 11.34
CA LEU A 57 -5.70 9.17 10.70
C LEU A 57 -5.34 9.33 9.22
N GLN A 58 -4.04 9.31 8.88
CA GLN A 58 -3.59 9.35 7.48
C GLN A 58 -4.06 8.12 6.71
N LYS A 59 -4.05 6.93 7.32
CA LYS A 59 -4.53 5.70 6.67
C LYS A 59 -6.01 5.80 6.33
N GLN A 60 -6.83 6.29 7.28
CA GLN A 60 -8.26 6.51 7.05
C GLN A 60 -8.51 7.56 5.96
N MET A 61 -7.77 8.67 5.99
CA MET A 61 -7.85 9.71 4.97
C MET A 61 -7.48 9.17 3.58
N ASN A 62 -6.38 8.44 3.46
CA ASN A 62 -5.95 7.83 2.20
C ASN A 62 -6.98 6.84 1.66
N ALA A 63 -7.57 6.01 2.52
CA ALA A 63 -8.63 5.09 2.14
C ALA A 63 -9.87 5.83 1.61
N LYS A 64 -10.27 6.92 2.28
CA LYS A 64 -11.39 7.75 1.85
C LYS A 64 -11.11 8.51 0.56
N GLN A 65 -9.88 8.98 0.37
CA GLN A 65 -9.49 9.64 -0.87
C GLN A 65 -9.49 8.66 -2.06
N ALA A 66 -9.03 7.43 -1.85
CA ALA A 66 -9.10 6.37 -2.85
C ALA A 66 -10.56 6.04 -3.22
N GLU A 67 -11.42 5.85 -2.22
CA GLU A 67 -12.86 5.60 -2.39
C GLU A 67 -13.53 6.74 -3.19
N LYS A 68 -13.23 7.99 -2.84
CA LYS A 68 -13.72 9.18 -3.55
C LYS A 68 -13.28 9.19 -5.01
N SER A 69 -12.00 8.91 -5.29
CA SER A 69 -11.47 8.94 -6.66
C SER A 69 -12.11 7.88 -7.56
N LEU A 70 -12.42 6.71 -7.00
CA LEU A 70 -13.13 5.64 -7.70
C LEU A 70 -14.56 6.08 -8.02
N LEU A 71 -15.26 6.64 -7.04
CA LEU A 71 -16.63 7.10 -7.24
C LEU A 71 -16.71 8.25 -8.25
N GLU A 72 -15.76 9.18 -8.22
CA GLU A 72 -15.65 10.25 -9.22
C GLU A 72 -15.44 9.69 -10.63
N LEU A 73 -14.62 8.65 -10.78
CA LEU A 73 -14.43 7.97 -12.05
C LEU A 73 -15.72 7.33 -12.57
N ASP A 74 -16.46 6.63 -11.70
CA ASP A 74 -17.74 6.01 -12.05
C ASP A 74 -18.78 7.05 -12.48
N VAL A 75 -18.88 8.16 -11.73
CA VAL A 75 -19.78 9.27 -12.08
C VAL A 75 -19.40 9.87 -13.44
N ASN A 76 -18.11 10.11 -13.69
CA ASN A 76 -17.64 10.64 -14.97
C ASN A 76 -17.93 9.68 -16.12
N LYS A 77 -17.75 8.37 -15.90
CA LYS A 77 -18.10 7.35 -16.89
C LYS A 77 -19.60 7.37 -17.22
N ILE A 78 -20.47 7.32 -16.20
CA ILE A 78 -21.93 7.37 -16.40
C ILE A 78 -22.34 8.66 -17.11
N LYS A 79 -21.74 9.79 -16.74
CA LYS A 79 -22.00 11.07 -17.41
C LYS A 79 -21.62 11.02 -18.89
N LEU A 80 -20.47 10.45 -19.22
CA LEU A 80 -20.02 10.30 -20.59
C LEU A 80 -20.92 9.35 -21.39
N GLU A 81 -21.34 8.23 -20.80
CA GLU A 81 -22.29 7.29 -21.41
C GLU A 81 -23.63 7.96 -21.70
N ASN A 82 -24.18 8.71 -20.74
CA ASN A 82 -25.40 9.47 -20.94
C ASN A 82 -25.25 10.52 -22.06
N GLN A 83 -24.12 11.23 -22.12
CA GLN A 83 -23.85 12.20 -23.19
C GLN A 83 -23.75 11.52 -24.56
N TYR A 84 -23.11 10.35 -24.62
CA TYR A 84 -23.02 9.55 -25.84
C TYR A 84 -24.41 9.13 -26.32
N TYR A 85 -25.26 8.60 -25.44
CA TYR A 85 -26.63 8.21 -25.79
C TYR A 85 -27.55 9.39 -26.11
N ALA A 86 -27.28 10.56 -25.53
CA ALA A 86 -28.00 11.79 -25.83
C ALA A 86 -27.57 12.44 -27.15
N SER A 87 -26.46 12.02 -27.76
CA SER A 87 -25.98 12.60 -29.01
C SER A 87 -26.92 12.29 -30.19
N ASP A 88 -27.09 13.28 -31.07
CA ASP A 88 -27.96 13.15 -32.26
C ASP A 88 -27.50 12.01 -33.17
N GLU A 89 -26.18 11.83 -33.32
CA GLU A 89 -25.60 10.76 -34.12
C GLU A 89 -26.00 9.38 -33.59
N TYR A 90 -25.89 9.15 -32.28
CA TYR A 90 -26.29 7.88 -31.68
C TYR A 90 -27.79 7.63 -31.84
N GLN A 91 -28.62 8.63 -31.55
CA GLN A 91 -30.08 8.53 -31.68
C GLN A 91 -30.49 8.25 -33.12
N GLU A 92 -29.84 8.90 -34.09
CA GLU A 92 -30.10 8.69 -35.51
C GLU A 92 -29.70 7.27 -35.94
N LEU A 93 -28.53 6.79 -35.55
CA LEU A 93 -28.06 5.44 -35.86
C LEU A 93 -29.00 4.37 -35.26
N GLU A 94 -29.41 4.51 -34.00
CA GLU A 94 -30.36 3.59 -33.38
C GLU A 94 -31.75 3.67 -34.03
N ALA A 95 -32.26 4.87 -34.34
CA ALA A 95 -33.52 5.03 -35.06
C ALA A 95 -33.49 4.36 -36.43
N ARG A 96 -32.39 4.50 -37.18
CA ARG A 96 -32.18 3.85 -38.48
C ARG A 96 -32.16 2.33 -38.35
N LYS A 97 -31.43 1.81 -37.36
CA LYS A 97 -31.36 0.37 -37.04
C LYS A 97 -32.74 -0.20 -36.71
N LEU A 98 -33.54 0.49 -35.88
CA LEU A 98 -34.90 0.06 -35.53
C LEU A 98 -35.86 0.10 -36.72
N LEU A 99 -35.73 1.11 -37.60
CA LEU A 99 -36.58 1.27 -38.77
C LEU A 99 -36.10 0.47 -40.00
N GLY A 100 -34.96 -0.21 -39.91
CA GLY A 100 -34.33 -0.90 -41.05
C GLY A 100 -33.94 0.04 -42.19
N LYS A 101 -33.64 1.32 -41.90
CA LYS A 101 -33.28 2.34 -42.89
C LYS A 101 -31.77 2.52 -42.94
N LYS A 102 -31.26 2.95 -44.09
CA LYS A 102 -29.84 3.24 -44.33
C LYS A 102 -29.68 4.51 -45.15
N LEU A 103 -28.54 5.19 -45.02
CA LEU A 103 -28.24 6.32 -45.90
C LEU A 103 -27.88 5.86 -47.32
N PRO A 104 -28.05 6.73 -48.33
CA PRO A 104 -27.50 6.51 -49.66
C PRO A 104 -25.98 6.34 -49.60
N GLY A 105 -25.47 5.20 -50.10
CA GLY A 105 -24.04 4.85 -50.05
C GLY A 105 -23.61 3.98 -48.85
N GLU A 106 -24.50 3.74 -47.89
CA GLU A 106 -24.24 2.89 -46.72
C GLU A 106 -24.65 1.42 -46.98
N VAL A 107 -23.83 0.48 -46.54
CA VAL A 107 -24.09 -0.98 -46.63
C VAL A 107 -24.26 -1.52 -45.22
N MET A 108 -25.50 -1.85 -44.85
CA MET A 108 -25.79 -2.54 -43.60
C MET A 108 -25.43 -4.02 -43.75
N ILE A 109 -24.52 -4.50 -42.93
CA ILE A 109 -24.11 -5.90 -42.86
C ILE A 109 -24.69 -6.47 -41.57
N ASP A 110 -25.59 -7.45 -41.70
CA ASP A 110 -26.06 -8.22 -40.55
C ASP A 110 -25.03 -9.31 -40.25
N LEU A 111 -24.30 -9.17 -39.14
CA LEU A 111 -23.28 -10.13 -38.76
C LEU A 111 -23.93 -11.28 -37.99
N PRO A 112 -23.67 -12.55 -38.37
CA PRO A 112 -24.10 -13.69 -37.57
C PRO A 112 -23.45 -13.63 -36.18
N ASN A 113 -24.08 -14.30 -35.22
CA ASN A 113 -23.62 -14.32 -33.84
C ASN A 113 -22.14 -14.76 -33.79
N ASN A 114 -21.33 -14.00 -33.04
CA ASN A 114 -19.88 -14.12 -33.11
C ASN A 114 -19.42 -15.54 -32.74
N SER A 115 -18.61 -16.19 -33.59
CA SER A 115 -18.19 -17.58 -33.37
C SER A 115 -17.29 -17.70 -32.13
N GLU A 116 -17.24 -18.90 -31.53
CA GLU A 116 -16.34 -19.18 -30.39
C GLU A 116 -14.87 -18.84 -30.71
N ILE A 117 -14.47 -18.97 -31.98
CA ILE A 117 -13.12 -18.63 -32.47
C ILE A 117 -12.88 -17.12 -32.41
N ALA A 118 -13.88 -16.31 -32.78
CA ALA A 118 -13.78 -14.85 -32.75
C ALA A 118 -13.80 -14.29 -31.33
N LYS A 119 -14.55 -14.91 -30.41
CA LYS A 119 -14.53 -14.56 -28.98
C LYS A 119 -13.17 -14.79 -28.33
N ASN A 120 -12.43 -15.80 -28.81
CA ASN A 120 -11.11 -16.16 -28.30
C ASN A 120 -9.94 -15.57 -29.12
N LYS A 121 -10.21 -14.67 -30.09
CA LYS A 121 -9.18 -14.05 -30.94
C LYS A 121 -8.17 -13.20 -30.14
N HIS A 122 -8.63 -12.66 -29.01
CA HIS A 122 -7.78 -12.06 -27.99
C HIS A 122 -7.91 -12.90 -26.72
N PRO A 123 -7.10 -13.97 -26.57
CA PRO A 123 -7.15 -14.77 -25.37
C PRO A 123 -6.82 -13.86 -24.18
N LYS A 124 -7.67 -13.91 -23.15
CA LYS A 124 -7.33 -13.29 -21.87
C LYS A 124 -6.05 -13.98 -21.39
N PRO A 125 -5.03 -13.24 -20.93
CA PRO A 125 -3.77 -13.82 -20.52
C PRO A 125 -4.03 -14.92 -19.50
N THR A 126 -3.42 -16.07 -19.72
CA THR A 126 -3.54 -17.23 -18.85
C THR A 126 -2.97 -16.90 -17.47
N LEU A 127 -3.35 -17.67 -16.44
CA LEU A 127 -2.87 -17.44 -15.07
C LEU A 127 -1.32 -17.42 -15.01
N ASN A 128 -0.66 -18.25 -15.83
CA ASN A 128 0.80 -18.29 -15.92
C ASN A 128 1.38 -17.02 -16.58
N GLU A 129 0.79 -16.50 -17.66
CA GLU A 129 1.21 -15.24 -18.28
C GLU A 129 0.98 -14.04 -17.34
N GLN A 130 -0.07 -14.07 -16.51
CA GLN A 130 -0.31 -13.04 -15.49
C GLN A 130 0.71 -13.11 -14.33
N ILE A 131 1.19 -14.30 -14.01
CA ILE A 131 2.25 -14.51 -13.00
C ILE A 131 3.60 -14.03 -13.55
N GLU A 132 3.92 -14.30 -14.80
CA GLU A 132 5.14 -13.81 -15.46
C GLU A 132 5.12 -12.29 -15.68
N ALA A 133 3.96 -11.71 -16.01
CA ALA A 133 3.79 -10.27 -16.15
C ALA A 133 3.67 -9.52 -14.81
N ARG A 134 3.72 -10.22 -13.67
CA ARG A 134 3.59 -9.60 -12.35
C ARG A 134 4.83 -8.77 -12.05
N LYS A 135 4.67 -7.45 -12.10
CA LYS A 135 5.68 -6.51 -11.59
C LYS A 135 6.00 -6.84 -10.12
N PRO A 136 7.29 -6.86 -9.72
CA PRO A 136 7.67 -7.13 -8.34
C PRO A 136 6.99 -6.13 -7.41
N SER A 137 6.54 -6.58 -6.25
CA SER A 137 5.98 -5.71 -5.22
C SER A 137 7.02 -4.68 -4.74
N ASN A 138 6.57 -3.55 -4.21
CA ASN A 138 7.49 -2.51 -3.71
C ASN A 138 8.49 -3.06 -2.71
N PHE A 139 8.08 -3.97 -1.82
CA PHE A 139 8.97 -4.59 -0.85
C PHE A 139 10.05 -5.45 -1.50
N GLU A 140 9.68 -6.27 -2.49
CA GLU A 140 10.64 -7.08 -3.26
C GLU A 140 11.65 -6.20 -3.98
N GLN A 141 11.21 -5.10 -4.61
CA GLN A 141 12.10 -4.12 -5.25
C GLN A 141 13.09 -3.50 -4.25
N TRP A 142 12.63 -3.18 -3.03
CA TRP A 142 13.51 -2.65 -1.97
C TRP A 142 14.51 -3.69 -1.47
N MET A 143 14.10 -4.95 -1.32
CA MET A 143 15.01 -6.03 -0.90
C MET A 143 16.05 -6.33 -1.98
N GLU A 144 15.65 -6.31 -3.26
CA GLU A 144 16.55 -6.43 -4.40
C GLU A 144 17.55 -5.25 -4.45
N PHE A 145 17.08 -4.00 -4.29
CA PHE A 145 17.94 -2.82 -4.27
C PHE A 145 18.95 -2.83 -3.09
N LEU A 146 18.51 -3.21 -1.90
CA LEU A 146 19.34 -3.16 -0.69
C LEU A 146 20.31 -4.34 -0.57
N PHE A 147 19.97 -5.50 -1.13
CA PHE A 147 20.70 -6.75 -0.89
C PHE A 147 21.07 -7.53 -2.16
N GLY A 148 20.71 -7.05 -3.36
CA GLY A 148 21.10 -7.64 -4.64
C GLY A 148 20.56 -9.06 -4.87
N MET A 149 19.44 -9.43 -4.25
CA MET A 149 18.84 -10.75 -4.41
C MET A 149 18.10 -10.85 -5.76
N GLU A 150 18.84 -11.15 -6.83
CA GLU A 150 18.25 -11.54 -8.11
C GLU A 150 17.53 -12.90 -7.98
N ARG A 151 16.38 -13.04 -8.64
CA ARG A 151 15.69 -14.33 -8.80
C ARG A 151 16.35 -15.10 -9.96
N SER A 152 16.98 -16.25 -9.66
CA SER A 152 17.26 -17.30 -10.65
C SER A 152 16.03 -18.17 -10.89
#